data_AF-A0A166P1N5-F1
#
_entry.id   AF-A0A166P1N5-F1
#
_cell.length_a   1.000
_cell.length_b   1.000
_cell.length_c   1.000
_cell.angle_alpha   90.00
_cell.angle_beta   90.00
_cell.angle_gamma   90.00
#
_symmetry.space_group_name_H-M   'P 1'
#
loop_
_entity.id
_entity.type
_entity.pdbx_description
1 polymer ?
#
loop_
_entity_poly.entity_id
_entity_poly.type
_entity_poly.pdbx_seq_one_letter_code
_entity_poly.pdbx_strand_id
1 'polypeptide(L)'
;MWEEACLTGGLLIPAGRYYLADAGFPSCEQLMIPFRNVRYHLAEWGRAAARPRNREELFNLRHASARNVIERIFGVLKRRYHILQLAPEYALEIQVRLPCALAALHNFIRENDEDILD
;
A
#
# COMPACT_ATOMS: atom_id res chain seq x y z
N MET A 1 15.85 -5.24 -7.69
CA MET A 1 14.41 -5.20 -7.32
C MET A 1 13.66 -3.99 -7.88
N TRP A 2 13.84 -2.73 -7.43
CA TRP A 2 13.15 -1.57 -8.06
C TRP A 2 13.70 -1.24 -9.45
N GLU A 3 15.02 -1.03 -9.56
CA GLU A 3 15.67 -0.76 -10.86
C GLU A 3 15.41 -1.88 -11.87
N GLU A 4 15.47 -3.12 -11.42
CA GLU A 4 15.12 -4.30 -12.21
C GLU A 4 13.65 -4.30 -12.66
N ALA A 5 12.69 -3.98 -11.78
CA ALA A 5 11.28 -3.86 -12.14
C ALA A 5 11.01 -2.76 -13.18
N CYS A 6 11.76 -1.65 -13.14
CA CYS A 6 11.70 -0.60 -14.16
C CYS A 6 12.34 -1.04 -15.48
N LEU A 7 13.45 -1.78 -15.44
CA LEU A 7 14.24 -2.15 -16.61
C LEU A 7 13.67 -3.37 -17.37
N THR A 8 13.08 -4.34 -16.67
CA THR A 8 12.62 -5.61 -17.27
C THR A 8 11.15 -5.93 -17.02
N GLY A 9 10.51 -5.26 -16.06
CA GLY A 9 9.18 -5.63 -15.55
C GLY A 9 7.97 -4.89 -16.15
N GLY A 10 8.17 -3.97 -17.10
CA GLY A 10 7.06 -3.26 -17.76
C GLY A 10 6.27 -2.31 -16.85
N LEU A 11 6.83 -1.91 -15.69
CA LEU A 11 6.17 -1.02 -14.75
C LEU A 11 6.25 0.44 -15.25
N LEU A 12 5.38 0.77 -16.21
CA LEU A 12 5.27 2.13 -16.76
C LEU A 12 4.34 2.97 -15.89
N ILE A 13 4.88 4.07 -15.36
CA ILE A 13 4.11 5.05 -14.60
C ILE A 13 3.72 6.19 -15.57
N PRO A 14 2.42 6.44 -15.77
CA PRO A 14 1.99 7.52 -16.65
C PRO A 14 2.52 8.87 -16.19
N ALA A 15 2.80 9.76 -17.15
CA ALA A 15 3.29 11.10 -16.85
C ALA A 15 2.37 11.83 -15.85
N GLY A 16 2.97 12.47 -14.84
CA GLY A 16 2.24 13.16 -13.77
C GLY A 16 1.67 12.23 -12.69
N ARG A 17 2.02 10.95 -12.68
CA ARG A 17 1.65 10.00 -11.61
C ARG A 17 2.89 9.50 -10.87
N TYR A 18 2.66 9.03 -9.65
CA TYR A 18 3.69 8.51 -8.75
C TYR A 18 3.14 7.30 -8.00
N TYR A 19 4.00 6.34 -7.67
CA TYR A 19 3.64 5.30 -6.71
C TYR A 19 3.98 5.73 -5.30
N LEU A 20 3.08 5.43 -4.36
CA LEU A 20 3.35 5.57 -2.94
C LEU A 20 4.24 4.41 -2.48
N ALA A 21 5.45 4.70 -2.02
CA ALA A 21 6.44 3.70 -1.65
C ALA A 21 6.83 3.77 -0.17
N ASP A 22 7.37 2.66 0.33
CA ASP A 22 7.94 2.58 1.67
C ASP A 22 9.30 3.31 1.76
N ALA A 23 9.72 3.66 2.97
CA ALA A 23 11.03 4.23 3.25
C ALA A 23 12.20 3.32 2.85
N GLY A 24 11.96 2.02 2.67
CA GLY A 24 12.94 1.05 2.19
C GLY A 24 13.26 1.14 0.69
N PHE A 25 12.46 1.86 -0.09
CA PHE A 25 12.72 2.06 -1.52
C PHE A 25 13.71 3.21 -1.76
N PRO A 26 14.45 3.18 -2.89
CA PRO A 26 15.30 4.29 -3.29
C PRO A 26 14.47 5.53 -3.60
N SER A 27 15.06 6.71 -3.33
CA SER A 27 14.48 7.98 -3.78
C SER A 27 14.63 8.08 -5.30
N CYS A 28 13.53 8.17 -6.02
CA CYS A 28 13.52 8.43 -7.46
C CYS A 28 12.29 9.25 -7.84
N GLU A 29 12.29 9.80 -9.06
CA GLU A 29 11.22 10.70 -9.53
C GLU A 29 9.85 10.03 -9.56
N GLN A 30 9.79 8.71 -9.60
CA GLN A 30 8.56 7.96 -9.76
C GLN A 30 7.95 7.46 -8.43
N LEU A 31 8.72 7.48 -7.34
CA LEU A 31 8.32 6.96 -6.05
C LEU A 31 8.19 8.07 -5.00
N MET A 32 7.00 8.18 -4.41
CA MET A 32 6.76 9.01 -3.24
C MET A 32 7.11 8.23 -1.98
N ILE A 33 8.34 8.40 -1.51
CA ILE A 33 8.82 7.90 -0.22
C ILE A 33 8.65 8.97 0.88
N PRO A 34 8.49 8.59 2.15
CA PRO A 34 8.43 9.57 3.23
C PRO A 34 9.78 10.28 3.41
N PHE A 35 9.74 11.53 3.88
CA PHE A 35 10.93 12.24 4.34
C PHE A 35 11.55 11.49 5.51
N ARG A 36 12.83 11.16 5.36
CA ARG A 36 13.61 10.47 6.40
C ARG A 36 13.93 11.43 7.53
N ASN A 37 14.07 10.89 8.74
CA ASN A 37 14.34 11.69 9.97
C ASN A 37 13.26 12.73 10.30
N VAL A 38 12.07 12.59 9.73
CA VAL A 38 10.89 13.42 10.01
C VAL A 38 9.81 12.52 10.60
N ARG A 39 9.03 13.04 11.57
CA ARG A 39 7.93 12.31 12.20
C ARG A 39 7.01 11.68 11.16
N TYR A 40 6.63 10.41 11.35
CA TYR A 40 5.93 9.63 10.34
C TYR A 40 4.73 8.84 10.90
N HIS A 41 4.84 8.27 12.10
CA HIS A 41 3.82 7.31 12.56
C HIS A 41 2.54 8.01 13.00
N LEU A 42 1.38 7.56 12.49
CA LEU A 42 0.04 8.08 12.86
C LEU A 42 -0.19 8.11 14.38
N ALA A 43 0.35 7.15 15.12
CA ALA A 43 0.27 7.11 16.58
C ALA A 43 0.98 8.29 17.27
N GLU A 44 2.07 8.80 16.69
CA GLU A 44 2.82 9.95 17.21
C GLU A 44 1.99 11.24 17.10
N TRP A 45 1.15 11.33 16.06
CA TRP A 45 0.25 12.46 15.84
C TRP A 45 -0.94 12.46 16.82
N GLY A 46 -1.53 11.28 17.07
CA GLY A 46 -2.65 11.13 18.01
C GLY A 46 -2.27 11.37 19.47
N ARG A 47 -1.08 10.93 19.90
CA ARG A 47 -0.61 11.14 21.28
C ARG A 47 -0.20 12.59 21.56
N ALA A 48 0.24 13.32 20.54
CA ALA A 48 0.74 14.68 20.72
C ALA A 48 -0.31 15.78 20.52
N ALA A 49 -1.51 15.46 20.01
CA ALA A 49 -2.51 16.42 19.50
C ALA A 49 -1.90 17.51 18.59
N ALA A 50 -0.70 17.26 18.07
CA ALA A 50 0.18 18.28 17.53
C ALA A 50 -0.03 18.31 16.03
N ARG A 51 -0.45 19.48 15.52
CA ARG A 51 -0.49 19.73 14.08
C ARG A 51 0.92 19.63 13.49
N PRO A 52 1.06 19.21 12.22
CA PRO A 52 2.34 19.27 11.50
C PRO A 52 2.98 20.66 11.62
N ARG A 53 4.26 20.70 11.97
CA ARG A 53 5.03 21.93 12.20
C ARG A 53 5.63 22.49 10.90
N ASN A 54 5.86 21.64 9.92
CA ASN A 54 6.47 22.00 8.65
C ASN A 54 5.87 21.19 7.48
N ARG A 55 6.32 21.51 6.26
CA ARG A 55 5.82 20.91 5.03
C ARG A 55 6.15 19.41 4.93
N GLU A 56 7.30 18.99 5.45
CA GLU A 56 7.75 17.59 5.43
C GLU A 56 6.93 16.73 6.40
N GLU A 57 6.66 17.25 7.59
CA GLU A 57 5.76 16.64 8.58
C GLU A 57 4.34 16.48 8.02
N LEU A 58 3.82 17.50 7.33
CA LEU A 58 2.50 17.43 6.71
C LEU A 58 2.48 16.39 5.58
N PHE A 59 3.55 16.32 4.79
CA PHE A 59 3.71 15.31 3.75
C PHE A 59 3.72 13.90 4.36
N ASN A 60 4.56 13.65 5.37
CA ASN A 60 4.68 12.35 6.02
C ASN A 60 3.37 11.91 6.68
N LEU A 61 2.63 12.83 7.31
CA LEU A 61 1.30 12.54 7.85
C LEU A 61 0.32 12.06 6.76
N ARG A 62 0.27 12.76 5.62
CA ARG A 62 -0.59 12.39 4.48
C ARG A 62 -0.15 11.07 3.85
N HIS A 63 1.16 10.88 3.70
CA HIS A 63 1.76 9.64 3.19
C HIS A 63 1.37 8.46 4.08
N ALA A 64 1.62 8.55 5.39
CA ALA A 64 1.26 7.52 6.36
C ALA A 64 -0.26 7.25 6.41
N SER A 65 -1.08 8.28 6.26
CA SER A 65 -2.54 8.14 6.18
C SER A 65 -2.98 7.34 4.94
N ALA A 66 -2.44 7.67 3.77
CA ALA A 66 -2.73 6.95 2.53
C ALA A 66 -2.24 5.49 2.61
N ARG A 67 -1.03 5.27 3.15
CA ARG A 67 -0.49 3.93 3.37
C ARG A 67 -1.37 3.10 4.32
N ASN A 68 -1.85 3.70 5.41
CA ASN A 68 -2.73 3.01 6.35
C ASN A 68 -4.04 2.55 5.70
N VAL A 69 -4.60 3.29 4.73
CA VAL A 69 -5.77 2.81 3.96
C VAL A 69 -5.41 1.55 3.16
N ILE A 70 -4.28 1.56 2.46
CA ILE A 70 -3.79 0.41 1.68
C ILE A 70 -3.55 -0.80 2.57
N GLU A 71 -2.85 -0.61 3.69
CA GLU A 71 -2.56 -1.67 4.67
C GLU A 71 -3.85 -2.27 5.26
N ARG A 72 -4.86 -1.44 5.55
CA ARG A 72 -6.16 -1.92 6.02
C ARG A 72 -6.88 -2.78 4.98
N ILE A 73 -6.83 -2.42 3.70
CA ILE A 73 -7.40 -3.23 2.61
C ILE A 73 -6.71 -4.59 2.55
N PHE A 74 -5.38 -4.62 2.55
CA PHE A 74 -4.64 -5.89 2.60
C PHE A 74 -4.91 -6.68 3.88
N GLY A 75 -5.11 -6.01 5.01
CA GLY A 75 -5.52 -6.64 6.27
C GLY A 75 -6.88 -7.33 6.17
N VAL A 76 -7.87 -6.71 5.50
CA VAL A 76 -9.17 -7.33 5.22
C VAL A 76 -9.01 -8.55 4.31
N LEU A 77 -8.27 -8.41 3.21
CA LEU A 77 -8.04 -9.52 2.28
C LEU A 77 -7.33 -10.70 2.96
N LYS A 78 -6.27 -10.43 3.75
CA LYS A 78 -5.55 -11.46 4.50
C LYS A 78 -6.43 -12.16 5.53
N ARG A 79 -7.33 -11.44 6.21
CA ARG A 79 -8.28 -12.05 7.15
C ARG A 79 -9.32 -12.93 6.46
N ARG A 80 -9.81 -12.53 5.28
CA ARG A 80 -10.83 -13.27 4.54
C ARG A 80 -10.24 -14.48 3.79
N TYR A 81 -9.03 -14.33 3.24
CA TYR A 81 -8.40 -15.33 2.39
C TYR A 81 -7.11 -15.85 3.02
N HIS A 82 -7.21 -17.01 3.67
CA HIS A 82 -6.09 -17.62 4.40
C HIS A 82 -4.87 -17.92 3.51
N ILE A 83 -5.06 -18.12 2.20
CA ILE A 83 -3.98 -18.30 1.23
C ILE A 83 -2.97 -17.14 1.21
N LEU A 84 -3.35 -15.93 1.62
CA LEU A 84 -2.45 -14.77 1.74
C LEU A 84 -1.63 -14.76 3.04
N GLN A 85 -1.89 -15.69 3.96
CA GLN A 85 -1.14 -15.86 5.21
C GLN A 85 -0.21 -17.07 5.20
N LEU A 86 -0.43 -18.01 4.27
CA LEU A 86 0.38 -19.21 4.14
C LEU A 86 1.72 -18.89 3.49
N ALA A 87 2.75 -19.66 3.86
CA ALA A 87 4.00 -19.65 3.14
C ALA A 87 3.71 -20.08 1.68
N PRO A 88 4.10 -19.29 0.68
CA PRO A 88 3.72 -19.60 -0.68
C PRO A 88 4.54 -20.79 -1.20
N GLU A 89 3.84 -21.86 -1.56
CA GLU A 89 4.42 -23.05 -2.21
C GLU A 89 4.39 -22.94 -3.75
N TYR A 90 3.84 -21.84 -4.27
CA TYR A 90 3.67 -21.58 -5.69
C TYR A 90 4.82 -20.75 -6.26
N ALA A 91 5.06 -20.87 -7.57
CA ALA A 91 5.98 -19.99 -8.28
C ALA A 91 5.60 -18.51 -8.11
N LEU A 92 6.60 -17.62 -8.09
CA LEU A 92 6.40 -16.18 -7.92
C LEU A 92 5.39 -15.59 -8.92
N GLU A 93 5.38 -16.09 -10.15
CA GLU A 93 4.44 -15.71 -11.22
C GLU A 93 2.96 -15.94 -10.84
N ILE A 94 2.68 -16.95 -10.03
CA ILE A 94 1.34 -17.22 -9.49
C ILE A 94 1.09 -16.29 -8.30
N GLN A 95 2.08 -16.14 -7.40
CA GLN A 95 1.95 -15.31 -6.21
C GLN A 95 1.60 -13.85 -6.55
N VAL A 96 2.20 -13.28 -7.61
CA VAL A 96 1.92 -11.89 -8.03
C VAL A 96 0.50 -11.69 -8.56
N ARG A 97 -0.18 -12.75 -9.00
CA ARG A 97 -1.57 -12.69 -9.52
C ARG A 97 -2.61 -12.81 -8.40
N LEU A 98 -2.27 -13.46 -7.29
CA LEU A 98 -3.19 -13.72 -6.17
C LEU A 98 -3.82 -12.43 -5.59
N PRO A 99 -3.08 -11.35 -5.29
CA PRO A 99 -3.68 -10.14 -4.74
C PRO A 99 -4.79 -9.56 -5.62
N CYS A 100 -4.54 -9.46 -6.93
CA CYS A 100 -5.52 -8.91 -7.88
C CYS A 100 -6.73 -9.83 -8.02
N ALA A 101 -6.53 -11.15 -8.13
CA ALA A 101 -7.62 -12.11 -8.25
C ALA A 101 -8.52 -12.12 -7.01
N LEU A 102 -7.93 -12.09 -5.82
CA LEU A 102 -8.67 -12.08 -4.56
C LEU A 102 -9.37 -10.75 -4.31
N ALA A 103 -8.78 -9.62 -4.73
CA ALA A 103 -9.45 -8.33 -4.68
C ALA A 103 -10.68 -8.29 -5.62
N ALA A 104 -10.55 -8.81 -6.84
CA ALA A 104 -11.66 -8.92 -7.78
C ALA A 104 -12.78 -9.81 -7.23
N LEU A 105 -12.43 -10.98 -6.68
CA LEU A 105 -13.39 -11.88 -6.03
C LEU A 105 -14.06 -11.22 -4.82
N HIS A 106 -13.31 -10.49 -4.01
CA HIS A 106 -13.85 -9.75 -2.87
C HIS A 106 -14.88 -8.72 -3.29
N ASN A 107 -14.58 -7.92 -4.32
CA ASN A 107 -15.49 -6.92 -4.85
C ASN A 107 -16.75 -7.56 -5.43
N PHE A 108 -16.59 -8.64 -6.21
CA PHE A 108 -17.71 -9.39 -6.76
C PHE A 108 -18.65 -9.88 -5.65
N ILE A 109 -18.12 -10.50 -4.59
CA ILE A 109 -18.96 -10.95 -3.49
C ILE A 109 -19.65 -9.77 -2.80
N ARG A 110 -18.93 -8.66 -2.55
CA ARG A 110 -19.53 -7.47 -1.92
C ARG A 110 -20.64 -6.81 -2.75
N GLU A 111 -20.58 -6.93 -4.07
CA GLU A 111 -21.61 -6.38 -4.97
C GLU A 111 -22.84 -7.30 -5.08
N ASN A 112 -22.70 -8.59 -4.77
CA ASN A 112 -23.73 -9.60 -5.00
C ASN A 112 -24.27 -10.26 -3.72
N ASP A 113 -23.69 -10.00 -2.55
CA ASP A 113 -24.28 -10.34 -1.25
C ASP A 113 -25.26 -9.24 -0.83
N GLU A 114 -26.57 -9.53 -0.83
CA GLU A 114 -27.62 -8.63 -0.33
C GLU A 114 -27.57 -8.45 1.20
N ASP A 115 -26.81 -9.27 1.93
CA ASP A 115 -26.76 -9.32 3.40
C ASP A 115 -25.52 -8.63 4.04
N ILE A 116 -24.69 -7.89 3.28
CA ILE A 116 -23.55 -7.10 3.85
C ILE A 116 -23.95 -5.63 4.08
N LEU A 117 -25.20 -5.40 4.44
CA LEU A 117 -25.72 -4.12 4.93
C LEU A 117 -26.43 -4.33 6.28
N ASP A 118 -25.68 -4.76 7.29
CA ASP A 118 -26.02 -4.57 8.72
C ASP A 118 -24.73 -4.46 9.56
#